data_AF-A0A847VMV4-F1
#
_entry.id   AF-A0A847VMV4-F1
#
_cell.length_a   1.000
_cell.length_b   1.000
_cell.length_c   1.000
_cell.angle_alpha   90.00
_cell.angle_beta   90.00
_cell.angle_gamma   90.00
#
_symmetry.space_group_name_H-M   'P 1'
#
loop_
_entity.id
_entity.type
_entity.pdbx_description
1 polymer ?
#
loop_
_entity_poly.entity_id
_entity_poly.type
_entity_poly.pdbx_seq_one_letter_code
_entity_poly.pdbx_strand_id
1 'polypeptide(L)'
;MRQLPLPIGSGAEPSFENFVAGRNAAALAHLAALRAPAAPVYLWGPAASGKTHLLRALARRLAAAGQQALWFDGRPDAPDLLPAGCALLAVDRCEALDASAQRSVFALFEQASAEG
;
A
#
# COMPACT_ATOMS: atom_id res chain seq x y z
N MET A 1 31.01 -26.17 21.52
CA MET A 1 29.99 -26.00 20.46
C MET A 1 30.29 -24.71 19.72
N ARG A 2 30.37 -24.71 18.37
CA ARG A 2 30.50 -23.49 17.54
C ARG A 2 29.16 -23.25 16.86
N GLN A 3 28.53 -22.10 17.11
CA GLN A 3 27.31 -21.69 16.42
C GLN A 3 27.70 -21.12 15.05
N LEU A 4 27.15 -21.68 13.97
CA LEU A 4 27.27 -21.10 12.63
C LEU A 4 26.22 -19.98 12.50
N PRO A 5 26.61 -18.77 12.04
CA PRO A 5 25.65 -17.71 11.81
C PRO A 5 24.67 -18.13 10.71
N LEU A 6 23.37 -18.12 11.02
CA LEU A 6 22.32 -18.30 10.04
C LEU A 6 22.24 -17.01 9.23
N PRO A 7 22.44 -17.03 7.90
CA PRO A 7 22.27 -15.86 7.08
C PRO A 7 20.77 -15.52 7.03
N ILE A 8 20.33 -14.67 7.95
CA ILE A 8 19.02 -14.04 7.89
C ILE A 8 19.14 -12.91 6.87
N GLY A 9 18.85 -13.22 5.60
CA GLY A 9 18.74 -12.21 4.56
C GLY A 9 17.58 -11.26 4.84
N SER A 10 17.62 -10.06 4.25
CA SER A 10 16.42 -9.22 4.15
C SER A 10 15.33 -10.05 3.47
N GLY A 11 14.22 -10.30 4.17
CA GLY A 11 13.13 -11.12 3.65
C GLY A 11 12.68 -10.67 2.26
N ALA A 12 12.14 -11.61 1.47
CA ALA A 12 11.65 -11.29 0.14
C ALA A 12 10.68 -10.10 0.17
N GLU A 13 10.80 -9.20 -0.80
CA GLU A 13 9.89 -8.05 -0.89
C GLU A 13 8.44 -8.54 -0.97
N PRO A 14 7.48 -7.89 -0.27
CA PRO A 14 6.08 -8.25 -0.32
C PRO A 14 5.55 -8.28 -1.76
N SER A 15 4.92 -9.38 -2.14
CA SER A 15 4.22 -9.54 -3.42
C SER A 15 2.94 -10.35 -3.21
N PHE A 16 2.12 -10.44 -4.26
CA PHE A 16 0.93 -11.28 -4.19
C PHE A 16 1.31 -12.77 -4.22
N GLU A 17 2.42 -13.16 -4.87
CA GLU A 17 2.84 -14.57 -4.96
C GLU A 17 3.36 -15.13 -3.63
N ASN A 18 3.93 -14.27 -2.77
CA ASN A 18 4.45 -14.69 -1.45
C ASN A 18 3.48 -14.38 -0.29
N PHE A 19 2.23 -14.03 -0.60
CA PHE A 19 1.20 -13.83 0.41
C PHE A 19 0.44 -15.12 0.70
N VAL A 20 0.43 -15.55 1.97
CA VAL A 20 -0.34 -16.72 2.40
C VAL A 20 -1.76 -16.29 2.78
N ALA A 21 -2.72 -16.62 1.92
CA ALA A 21 -4.12 -16.32 2.17
C ALA A 21 -4.70 -17.16 3.32
N GLY A 22 -5.47 -16.51 4.19
CA GLY A 22 -6.33 -17.17 5.17
C GLY A 22 -7.80 -16.78 4.92
N ARG A 23 -8.49 -16.33 5.97
CA ARG A 23 -9.86 -15.81 5.87
C ARG A 23 -9.99 -14.53 5.02
N ASN A 24 -8.87 -13.94 4.61
CA ASN A 24 -8.76 -12.72 3.80
C ASN A 24 -8.60 -13.01 2.29
N ALA A 25 -8.84 -14.24 1.83
CA ALA A 25 -8.69 -14.62 0.41
C ALA A 25 -9.49 -13.71 -0.55
N ALA A 26 -10.68 -13.25 -0.14
CA ALA A 26 -11.48 -12.30 -0.94
C ALA A 26 -10.78 -10.94 -1.12
N ALA A 27 -10.16 -10.41 -0.06
CA ALA A 27 -9.41 -9.16 -0.14
C ALA A 27 -8.15 -9.29 -1.01
N LEU A 28 -7.43 -10.41 -0.88
CA LEU A 28 -6.31 -10.74 -1.78
C LEU A 28 -6.76 -10.78 -3.24
N ALA A 29 -7.82 -11.54 -3.54
CA ALA A 29 -8.33 -11.69 -4.90
C ALA A 29 -8.76 -10.34 -5.51
N HIS A 30 -9.46 -9.52 -4.72
CA HIS A 30 -9.87 -8.18 -5.14
C HIS A 30 -8.67 -7.30 -5.50
N LEU A 31 -7.65 -7.22 -4.63
CA LEU A 31 -6.46 -6.38 -4.87
C LEU A 31 -5.57 -6.91 -6.01
N ALA A 32 -5.49 -8.23 -6.19
CA ALA A 32 -4.76 -8.82 -7.31
C ALA A 32 -5.44 -8.53 -8.66
N ALA A 33 -6.78 -8.51 -8.68
CA ALA A 33 -7.57 -8.20 -9.86
C ALA A 33 -7.71 -6.69 -10.13
N LEU A 34 -7.41 -5.82 -9.16
CA LEU A 34 -7.58 -4.37 -9.27
C LEU A 34 -6.78 -3.79 -10.46
N ARG A 35 -7.46 -3.01 -11.31
CA ARG A 35 -6.92 -2.28 -12.47
C ARG A 35 -7.51 -0.88 -12.47
N ALA A 36 -6.74 0.11 -12.93
CA ALA A 36 -7.25 1.48 -13.10
C ALA A 36 -8.10 1.60 -14.38
N PRO A 37 -9.11 2.50 -14.39
CA PRO A 37 -9.66 3.23 -13.25
C PRO A 37 -10.45 2.30 -12.32
N ALA A 38 -10.42 2.56 -11.01
CA ALA A 38 -11.15 1.79 -10.02
C ALA A 38 -11.68 2.69 -8.90
N ALA A 39 -12.78 2.27 -8.28
CA ALA A 39 -13.26 2.90 -7.06
C ALA A 39 -12.19 2.80 -5.95
N PRO A 40 -12.09 3.81 -5.06
CA PRO A 40 -11.20 3.74 -3.91
C PRO A 40 -11.46 2.51 -3.04
N VAL A 41 -10.39 1.88 -2.55
CA VAL A 41 -10.47 0.68 -1.72
C VAL A 41 -10.07 1.00 -0.29
N TYR A 42 -11.00 0.81 0.64
CA TYR A 42 -10.70 0.87 2.08
C TYR A 42 -10.47 -0.54 2.63
N LEU A 43 -9.21 -0.87 2.89
CA LEU A 43 -8.80 -2.17 3.45
C LEU A 43 -8.70 -2.11 4.98
N TRP A 44 -9.55 -2.87 5.68
CA TRP A 44 -9.58 -2.92 7.13
C TRP A 44 -9.49 -4.35 7.66
N GLY A 45 -9.17 -4.48 8.95
CA GLY A 45 -9.07 -5.77 9.63
C GLY A 45 -8.07 -5.73 10.79
N PRO A 46 -7.95 -6.83 11.55
CA PRO A 46 -7.09 -6.91 12.73
C PRO A 46 -5.61 -6.58 12.47
N ALA A 47 -4.86 -6.30 13.54
CA ALA A 47 -3.40 -6.24 13.46
C ALA A 47 -2.85 -7.56 12.91
N ALA A 48 -1.73 -7.50 12.19
CA ALA A 48 -1.08 -8.65 11.55
C ALA A 48 -1.94 -9.42 10.51
N SER A 49 -3.05 -8.87 10.00
CA SER A 49 -3.85 -9.50 8.94
C SER A 49 -3.26 -9.37 7.51
N GLY A 50 -2.10 -8.73 7.38
CA GLY A 50 -1.40 -8.58 6.10
C GLY A 50 -1.74 -7.32 5.28
N LYS A 51 -2.45 -6.33 5.84
CA LYS A 51 -2.84 -5.09 5.12
C LYS A 51 -1.68 -4.39 4.43
N THR A 52 -0.63 -4.06 5.18
CA THR A 52 0.61 -3.45 4.65
C THR A 52 1.27 -4.31 3.57
N HIS A 53 1.27 -5.63 3.73
CA HIS A 53 1.83 -6.55 2.73
C HIS A 53 1.06 -6.44 1.42
N LEU A 54 -0.27 -6.48 1.47
CA LEU A 54 -1.12 -6.39 0.29
C LEU A 54 -1.00 -5.02 -0.40
N LEU A 55 -0.93 -3.92 0.37
CA LEU A 55 -0.69 -2.58 -0.19
C LEU A 55 0.68 -2.50 -0.89
N ARG A 56 1.74 -3.05 -0.27
CA ARG A 56 3.09 -3.11 -0.89
C ARG A 56 3.12 -3.99 -2.13
N ALA A 57 2.42 -5.12 -2.12
CA ALA A 57 2.30 -6.00 -3.27
C ALA A 57 1.61 -5.29 -4.45
N LEU A 58 0.56 -4.49 -4.18
CA LEU A 58 -0.10 -3.67 -5.19
C LEU A 58 0.85 -2.60 -5.76
N ALA A 59 1.52 -1.84 -4.90
CA ALA A 59 2.48 -0.82 -5.32
C ALA A 59 3.63 -1.43 -6.15
N ARG A 60 4.15 -2.58 -5.73
CA ARG A 60 5.19 -3.32 -6.47
C ARG A 60 4.72 -3.76 -7.85
N ARG A 61 3.48 -4.27 -7.97
CA ARG A 61 2.91 -4.66 -9.27
C ARG A 61 2.82 -3.47 -10.22
N LEU A 62 2.46 -2.28 -9.73
CA LEU A 62 2.44 -1.05 -10.53
C LEU A 62 3.84 -0.59 -10.92
N ALA A 63 4.79 -0.64 -9.98
CA ALA A 63 6.20 -0.32 -10.26
C ALA A 63 6.80 -1.23 -11.34
N ALA A 64 6.47 -2.53 -11.33
CA ALA A 64 6.89 -3.47 -12.37
C ALA A 64 6.30 -3.15 -13.75
N ALA A 65 5.18 -2.42 -13.80
CA ALA A 65 4.58 -1.90 -15.03
C ALA A 65 5.09 -0.49 -15.40
N GLY A 66 6.10 0.04 -14.71
CA GLY A 66 6.65 1.37 -14.93
C GLY A 66 5.80 2.51 -14.35
N GLN A 67 4.81 2.20 -13.52
CA GLN A 67 3.92 3.19 -12.90
C GLN A 67 4.39 3.57 -11.50
N GLN A 68 4.05 4.78 -11.07
CA GLN A 68 4.46 5.31 -9.76
C GLN A 68 3.33 5.20 -8.74
N ALA A 69 3.69 4.97 -7.48
CA ALA A 69 2.77 5.01 -6.34
C ALA A 69 3.27 6.01 -5.29
N LEU A 70 2.39 6.86 -4.80
CA LEU A 70 2.63 7.71 -3.64
C LEU A 70 2.23 6.94 -2.39
N TRP A 71 3.16 6.76 -1.46
CA TRP A 71 2.93 6.03 -0.22
C TRP A 71 2.93 6.96 0.99
N PHE A 72 1.95 6.77 1.87
CA PHE A 72 1.84 7.51 3.13
C PHE A 72 1.69 6.55 4.30
N ASP A 73 2.51 6.68 5.34
CA ASP A 73 2.51 5.80 6.52
C ASP A 73 2.25 6.55 7.85
N GLY A 74 1.71 7.77 7.78
CA GLY A 74 1.38 8.61 8.93
C GLY A 74 2.45 9.63 9.33
N ARG A 75 3.44 9.88 8.46
CA ARG A 75 4.41 10.96 8.63
C ARG A 75 3.87 12.29 8.10
N PRO A 76 4.25 13.45 8.66
CA PRO A 76 3.67 14.74 8.30
C PRO A 76 4.12 15.32 6.94
N ASP A 77 4.93 14.60 6.17
CA ASP A 77 5.57 15.03 4.92
C ASP A 77 4.82 14.56 3.66
N ALA A 78 3.48 14.61 3.66
CA ALA A 78 2.72 14.46 2.43
C ALA A 78 3.01 15.63 1.47
N PRO A 79 3.20 15.38 0.17
CA PRO A 79 3.27 16.45 -0.81
C PRO A 79 1.90 17.15 -0.91
N ASP A 80 1.89 18.44 -1.29
CA ASP A 80 0.65 19.20 -1.47
C ASP A 80 -0.12 18.79 -2.73
N LEU A 81 0.58 18.22 -3.71
CA LEU A 81 0.05 17.82 -5.00
C LEU A 81 0.44 16.38 -5.32
N LEU A 82 -0.45 15.68 -6.03
CA LEU A 82 -0.11 14.40 -6.62
C LEU A 82 1.02 14.56 -7.65
N PRO A 83 2.08 13.74 -7.57
CA PRO A 83 3.08 13.68 -8.62
C PRO A 83 2.45 13.32 -9.96
N ALA A 84 2.89 13.98 -11.04
CA ALA A 84 2.41 13.66 -12.38
C ALA A 84 2.66 12.17 -12.73
N GLY A 85 1.63 11.48 -13.21
CA GLY A 85 1.72 10.05 -13.53
C GLY A 85 1.66 9.12 -12.31
N CYS A 86 1.29 9.62 -11.13
CA CYS A 86 0.97 8.78 -9.97
C CYS A 86 -0.25 7.90 -10.29
N ALA A 87 -0.05 6.59 -10.31
CA ALA A 87 -1.09 5.60 -10.61
C ALA A 87 -1.77 5.04 -9.35
N LEU A 88 -1.21 5.31 -8.16
CA LEU A 88 -1.73 4.83 -6.89
C LEU A 88 -1.36 5.76 -5.75
N LEU A 89 -2.36 6.24 -5.02
CA LEU A 89 -2.21 6.78 -3.68
C LEU A 89 -2.45 5.66 -2.66
N ALA A 90 -1.41 5.22 -1.96
CA ALA A 90 -1.47 4.22 -0.91
C ALA A 90 -1.31 4.85 0.46
N VAL A 91 -2.32 4.72 1.31
CA VAL A 91 -2.32 5.22 2.69
C VAL A 91 -2.35 4.03 3.64
N ASP A 92 -1.25 3.81 4.35
CA ASP A 92 -1.11 2.76 5.36
C ASP A 92 -1.21 3.35 6.76
N ARG A 93 -1.70 2.53 7.71
CA ARG A 93 -1.94 2.92 9.11
C ARG A 93 -2.78 4.19 9.24
N CYS A 94 -3.92 4.25 8.55
CA CYS A 94 -4.84 5.39 8.59
C CYS A 94 -5.26 5.80 10.03
N GLU A 95 -5.23 4.85 10.97
CA GLU A 95 -5.49 5.07 12.40
C GLU A 95 -4.44 5.95 13.11
N ALA A 96 -3.24 6.08 12.55
CA ALA A 96 -2.13 6.84 13.12
C ALA A 96 -2.06 8.29 12.58
N LEU A 97 -2.98 8.67 11.69
CA LEU A 97 -2.99 10.00 11.09
C LEU A 97 -3.45 11.06 12.10
N ASP A 98 -2.60 12.05 12.35
CA ASP A 98 -3.01 13.25 13.07
C ASP A 98 -3.90 14.17 12.20
N ALA A 99 -4.46 15.22 12.81
CA ALA A 99 -5.37 16.14 12.12
C ALA A 99 -4.72 16.89 10.94
N SER A 100 -3.39 17.07 10.94
CA SER A 100 -2.70 17.68 9.80
C SER A 100 -2.58 16.68 8.66
N ALA A 101 -2.10 15.48 8.96
CA ALA A 101 -1.94 14.38 8.02
C ALA A 101 -3.27 13.98 7.37
N GLN A 102 -4.36 13.92 8.14
CA GLN A 102 -5.71 13.64 7.62
C GLN A 102 -6.15 14.66 6.56
N ARG A 103 -5.89 15.96 6.80
CA ARG A 103 -6.23 17.03 5.84
C ARG A 103 -5.41 16.92 4.56
N SER A 104 -4.12 16.67 4.66
CA SER A 104 -3.24 16.49 3.50
C SER A 104 -3.63 15.28 2.65
N VAL A 105 -3.86 14.11 3.29
CA VAL A 105 -4.31 12.90 2.60
C VAL A 105 -5.67 13.10 1.93
N PHE A 106 -6.60 13.79 2.59
CA PHE A 106 -7.90 14.10 2.00
C PHE A 106 -7.78 14.98 0.75
N ALA A 107 -6.94 16.02 0.79
CA ALA A 107 -6.70 16.87 -0.39
C ALA A 107 -6.13 16.06 -1.57
N LEU A 108 -5.17 15.15 -1.30
CA LEU A 108 -4.62 14.25 -2.33
C LEU A 108 -5.65 13.24 -2.85
N PHE A 109 -6.55 12.76 -1.98
CA PHE A 109 -7.63 11.86 -2.37
C PHE A 109 -8.62 12.52 -3.32
N GLU A 110 -9.02 13.76 -3.06
CA GLU A 110 -9.91 14.53 -3.93
C GLU A 110 -9.25 14.77 -5.30
N GLN A 111 -7.96 15.12 -5.34
CA GLN A 111 -7.19 15.24 -6.59
C GLN A 111 -7.18 13.92 -7.37
N ALA A 112 -6.87 12.80 -6.71
CA ALA A 112 -6.80 11.49 -7.35
C ALA A 112 -8.16 11.04 -7.93
N SER A 113 -9.25 11.43 -7.25
CA SER A 113 -10.61 11.09 -7.67
C SER A 113 -11.11 11.96 -8.82
N ALA A 114 -10.55 13.16 -9.02
CA ALA A 114 -10.90 14.05 -10.12
C ALA A 114 -10.16 13.70 -11.44
N GLU A 115 -9.03 12.98 -11.36
CA GLU A 115 -8.22 12.57 -12.51
C GLU A 115 -8.64 11.22 -13.15
N GLY A 116 -9.54 10.47 -12.50
CA GLY A 116 -10.01 9.13 -12.93
C GLY A 116 -11.40 9.12 -13.56
#